data_AF-A0A800HB68-F1
#
_entry.id   AF-A0A800HB68-F1
#
_cell.length_a   1.000
_cell.length_b   1.000
_cell.length_c   1.000
_cell.angle_alpha   90.00
_cell.angle_beta   90.00
_cell.angle_gamma   90.00
#
_symmetry.space_group_name_H-M   'P 1'
#
loop_
_entity.id
_entity.type
_entity.pdbx_description
1 polymer ?
#
loop_
_entity_poly.entity_id
_entity_poly.type
_entity_poly.pdbx_seq_one_letter_code
_entity_poly.pdbx_strand_id
1 'polypeptide(L)'
;MSAKINFSELAFLPNVRQLAEAGIIPGGTVRNLDYVKDFVKFDSTLSEIDKLLAADAQTSGGLLVSLSENDAEIFIENFGSIVKPIGQIIQKESNFISIK
;
A
#
# COMPACT_ATOMS: atom_id res chain seq x y z
N MET A 1 10.30 -14.66 -2.02
CA MET A 1 8.96 -14.21 -2.45
C MET A 1 9.03 -12.69 -2.57
N SER A 2 8.20 -12.12 -3.44
CA SER A 2 8.03 -10.66 -3.56
C SER A 2 6.54 -10.33 -3.41
N ALA A 3 6.20 -9.06 -3.23
CA ALA A 3 4.81 -8.60 -3.21
C ALA A 3 4.52 -7.66 -4.38
N LYS A 4 3.32 -7.76 -4.94
CA LYS A 4 2.80 -6.82 -5.93
C LYS A 4 1.51 -6.23 -5.39
N ILE A 5 1.50 -4.92 -5.20
CA ILE A 5 0.40 -4.14 -4.63
C ILE A 5 -0.19 -3.27 -5.73
N ASN A 6 -1.51 -3.19 -5.80
CA ASN A 6 -2.24 -2.28 -6.69
C ASN A 6 -2.59 -1.03 -5.89
N PHE A 7 -2.01 0.11 -6.26
CA PHE A 7 -2.21 1.39 -5.58
C PHE A 7 -3.68 1.81 -5.59
N SER A 8 -4.41 1.55 -6.68
CA SER A 8 -5.83 1.87 -6.80
C SER A 8 -6.73 1.14 -5.80
N GLU A 9 -6.28 -0.02 -5.29
CA GLU A 9 -7.02 -0.82 -4.31
C GLU A 9 -6.72 -0.42 -2.86
N LEU A 10 -5.71 0.43 -2.64
CA LEU A 10 -5.42 0.95 -1.32
C LEU A 10 -6.56 1.85 -0.84
N ALA A 11 -7.08 1.57 0.36
CA ALA A 11 -8.11 2.37 0.97
C ALA A 11 -7.51 3.60 1.65
N PHE A 12 -7.93 4.78 1.19
CA PHE A 12 -7.50 6.06 1.73
C PHE A 12 -8.65 6.77 2.43
N LEU A 13 -8.32 7.57 3.46
CA LEU A 13 -9.31 8.44 4.10
C LEU A 13 -9.81 9.51 3.11
N PRO A 14 -11.08 9.95 3.24
CA PRO A 14 -11.58 11.06 2.46
C PRO A 14 -10.67 12.27 2.59
N ASN A 15 -10.44 12.96 1.48
CA ASN A 15 -9.66 14.19 1.38
C ASN A 15 -8.14 14.09 1.65
N VAL A 16 -7.58 12.90 1.94
CA VAL A 16 -6.15 12.77 2.26
C VAL A 16 -5.24 13.20 1.10
N ARG A 17 -5.67 12.96 -0.14
CA ARG A 17 -4.94 13.39 -1.33
C ARG A 17 -4.86 14.91 -1.41
N GLN A 18 -5.97 15.60 -1.23
CA GLN A 18 -6.03 17.06 -1.26
C GLN A 18 -5.15 17.67 -0.18
N LEU A 19 -5.09 17.06 1.01
CA LEU A 19 -4.21 17.48 2.09
C LEU A 19 -2.73 17.31 1.70
N ALA A 20 -2.37 16.15 1.13
CA ALA A 20 -1.02 15.89 0.67
C ALA A 20 -0.60 16.84 -0.47
N GLU A 21 -1.48 17.10 -1.43
CA GLU A 21 -1.29 18.08 -2.52
C GLU A 21 -1.11 19.51 -2.00
N ALA A 22 -1.76 19.85 -0.89
CA ALA A 22 -1.57 21.12 -0.18
C ALA A 22 -0.27 21.16 0.67
N GLY A 23 0.54 20.10 0.64
CA GLY A 23 1.82 20.01 1.37
C GLY A 23 1.68 19.61 2.84
N ILE A 24 0.50 19.18 3.28
CA ILE A 24 0.26 18.74 4.67
C ILE A 24 0.71 17.28 4.77
N ILE A 25 2.01 17.08 4.95
CA ILE A 25 2.64 15.76 4.97
C ILE A 25 3.43 15.60 6.28
N PRO A 26 3.17 14.56 7.09
CA PRO A 26 3.95 14.29 8.29
C PRO A 26 5.41 13.98 7.94
N GLY A 27 6.36 14.46 8.77
CA GLY A 27 7.77 14.13 8.58
C GLY A 27 8.08 12.62 8.67
N GLY A 28 7.23 11.85 9.38
CA GLY A 28 7.32 10.38 9.40
C GLY A 28 7.09 9.75 8.03
N THR A 29 6.14 10.26 7.26
CA THR A 29 5.80 9.79 5.90
C THR A 29 6.96 9.96 4.94
N VAL A 30 7.64 11.12 4.98
CA VAL A 30 8.82 11.37 4.16
C VAL A 30 9.97 10.42 4.51
N ARG A 31 10.21 10.19 5.83
CA ARG A 31 11.24 9.24 6.27
C ARG A 31 10.92 7.80 5.87
N ASN A 32 9.66 7.40 5.94
CA ASN A 32 9.22 6.08 5.51
C ASN A 32 9.47 5.87 4.02
N LEU A 33 9.09 6.86 3.18
CA LEU A 33 9.31 6.78 1.74
C LEU A 33 10.80 6.65 1.40
N ASP A 34 11.66 7.44 2.05
CA ASP A 34 13.11 7.37 1.86
C ASP A 34 13.69 6.01 2.29
N TYR A 35 13.19 5.43 3.39
CA TYR A 35 13.61 4.12 3.88
C TYR A 35 13.23 2.98 2.92
N VAL A 36 12.04 3.03 2.32
CA VAL A 36 11.54 1.91 1.50
C VAL A 36 12.00 1.94 0.05
N LYS A 37 12.59 3.05 -0.43
CA LYS A 37 12.92 3.26 -1.85
C LYS A 37 13.82 2.17 -2.46
N ASP A 38 14.68 1.54 -1.66
CA ASP A 38 15.60 0.49 -2.11
C ASP A 38 14.93 -0.90 -2.16
N PHE A 39 13.75 -1.04 -1.57
CA PHE A 39 12.99 -2.30 -1.48
C PHE A 39 11.71 -2.29 -2.32
N VAL A 40 11.14 -1.10 -2.55
CA VAL A 40 9.87 -0.87 -3.23
C VAL A 40 10.10 -0.23 -4.59
N LYS A 41 9.64 -0.90 -5.64
CA LYS A 41 9.55 -0.32 -6.98
C LYS A 41 8.16 0.25 -7.22
N PHE A 42 8.07 1.57 -7.30
CA PHE A 42 6.85 2.27 -7.72
C PHE A 42 6.76 2.29 -9.25
N ASP A 43 5.57 2.12 -9.80
CA ASP A 43 5.33 2.32 -11.22
C ASP A 43 5.58 3.79 -11.62
N SER A 44 6.10 3.98 -12.83
CA SER A 44 6.35 5.29 -13.41
C SER A 44 5.11 6.18 -13.55
N THR A 45 3.91 5.57 -13.56
CA THR A 45 2.65 6.29 -13.60
C THR A 45 2.27 6.92 -12.26
N LEU A 46 2.85 6.46 -11.15
CA LEU A 46 2.54 6.97 -9.80
C LEU A 46 3.25 8.30 -9.55
N SER A 47 2.46 9.31 -9.21
CA SER A 47 2.94 10.62 -8.81
C SER A 47 3.71 10.56 -7.48
N GLU A 48 4.44 11.62 -7.16
CA GLU A 48 5.13 11.70 -5.87
C GLU A 48 4.14 11.70 -4.69
N ILE A 49 2.96 12.31 -4.88
CA ILE A 49 1.88 12.25 -3.90
C ILE A 49 1.40 10.81 -3.69
N ASP A 50 1.29 10.00 -4.75
CA ASP A 50 0.89 8.59 -4.61
C ASP A 50 1.89 7.81 -3.76
N LYS A 51 3.18 8.01 -4.00
CA LYS A 51 4.24 7.36 -3.21
C LYS A 51 4.21 7.79 -1.75
N LEU A 52 3.99 9.07 -1.49
CA LEU A 52 3.83 9.60 -0.13
C LEU A 52 2.61 9.02 0.57
N LEU A 53 1.46 8.94 -0.11
CA LEU A 53 0.25 8.33 0.43
C LEU A 53 0.46 6.84 0.74
N ALA A 54 1.16 6.10 -0.12
CA ALA A 54 1.48 4.70 0.12
C ALA A 54 2.46 4.49 1.29
N ALA A 55 3.28 5.49 1.61
CA ALA A 55 4.26 5.46 2.70
C ALA A 55 3.80 6.19 3.98
N ASP A 56 2.54 6.62 4.02
CA ASP A 56 2.04 7.48 5.10
C ASP A 56 2.14 6.83 6.47
N ALA A 57 2.59 7.61 7.46
CA ALA A 57 2.78 7.13 8.82
C ALA A 57 1.43 6.96 9.53
N GLN A 58 0.91 5.73 9.55
CA GLN A 58 -0.37 5.42 10.17
C GLN A 58 -0.23 5.08 11.66
N THR A 59 -0.90 5.85 12.53
CA THR A 59 -1.04 5.52 13.96
C THR A 59 -2.31 4.70 14.16
N SER A 60 -2.21 3.54 14.82
CA SER A 60 -3.35 2.64 15.06
C SER A 60 -4.08 2.23 13.76
N GLY A 61 -3.29 1.87 12.74
CA GLY A 61 -3.79 1.43 11.44
C GLY A 61 -4.51 0.07 11.47
N GLY A 62 -4.89 -0.40 10.29
CA GLY A 62 -5.52 -1.71 10.11
C GLY A 62 -4.54 -2.89 10.20
N LEU A 63 -5.07 -4.10 9.98
CA LEU A 63 -4.29 -5.32 9.90
C LEU A 63 -3.93 -5.62 8.43
N LEU A 64 -2.65 -5.90 8.16
CA LEU A 64 -2.18 -6.42 6.89
C LEU A 64 -1.91 -7.92 7.04
N VAL A 65 -2.58 -8.75 6.23
CA VAL A 65 -2.42 -10.22 6.24
C VAL A 65 -2.12 -10.75 4.84
N SER A 66 -1.42 -11.88 4.78
CA SER A 66 -1.22 -12.67 3.56
C SER A 66 -1.82 -14.05 3.78
N LEU A 67 -2.69 -14.47 2.87
CA LEU A 67 -3.40 -15.75 2.92
C LEU A 67 -3.19 -16.52 1.61
N SER A 68 -3.43 -17.82 1.64
CA SER A 68 -3.62 -18.58 0.40
C SER A 68 -4.83 -18.03 -0.37
N GLU A 69 -4.90 -18.27 -1.68
CA GLU A 69 -6.02 -17.77 -2.49
C GLU A 69 -7.39 -18.26 -1.96
N ASN A 70 -7.50 -19.55 -1.65
CA ASN A 70 -8.71 -20.13 -1.08
C ASN A 70 -9.07 -19.53 0.30
N ASP A 71 -8.08 -19.33 1.17
CA ASP A 71 -8.34 -18.73 2.48
C ASP A 71 -8.70 -17.25 2.37
N ALA A 72 -8.14 -16.54 1.39
CA ALA A 72 -8.46 -15.14 1.12
C ALA A 72 -9.90 -14.98 0.65
N GLU A 73 -10.38 -15.86 -0.24
CA GLU A 73 -11.79 -15.91 -0.66
C GLU A 73 -12.72 -16.11 0.53
N ILE A 74 -12.45 -17.14 1.35
CA ILE A 74 -13.21 -17.42 2.58
C ILE A 74 -13.16 -16.23 3.55
N PHE A 75 -12.01 -15.59 3.70
CA PHE A 75 -11.86 -14.43 4.59
C PHE A 75 -12.69 -13.23 4.09
N ILE A 76 -12.68 -12.96 2.78
CA ILE A 76 -13.47 -11.89 2.17
C ILE A 76 -14.96 -12.18 2.33
N GLU A 77 -15.41 -13.42 2.13
CA GLU A 77 -16.81 -13.80 2.33
C GLU A 77 -17.28 -13.58 3.78
N ASN A 78 -16.44 -13.92 4.76
CA ASN A 78 -16.77 -13.82 6.18
C ASN A 78 -16.78 -12.39 6.71
N PHE A 79 -15.87 -11.53 6.24
CA PHE A 79 -15.69 -10.18 6.77
C PHE A 79 -16.22 -9.08 5.82
N GLY A 80 -16.47 -9.41 4.55
CA GLY A 80 -17.12 -8.54 3.58
C GLY A 80 -16.37 -7.23 3.33
N SER A 81 -17.13 -6.13 3.30
CA SER A 81 -16.69 -4.82 2.82
C SER A 81 -15.49 -4.17 3.56
N ILE A 82 -15.16 -4.65 4.77
CA ILE A 82 -14.02 -4.15 5.55
C ILE A 82 -12.69 -4.68 5.02
N VAL A 83 -12.71 -5.79 4.29
CA VAL A 83 -11.51 -6.39 3.69
C VAL A 83 -11.23 -5.74 2.36
N LYS A 84 -9.97 -5.39 2.14
CA LYS A 84 -9.48 -4.81 0.88
C LYS A 84 -8.34 -5.69 0.35
N PRO A 85 -8.59 -6.48 -0.71
CA PRO A 85 -7.53 -7.18 -1.42
C PRO A 85 -6.67 -6.17 -2.17
N ILE A 86 -5.48 -5.88 -1.65
CA ILE A 86 -4.61 -4.83 -2.21
C ILE A 86 -3.49 -5.37 -3.09
N GLY A 87 -3.34 -6.69 -3.21
CA GLY A 87 -2.21 -7.28 -3.91
C GLY A 87 -2.04 -8.76 -3.70
N GLN A 88 -0.89 -9.27 -4.12
CA GLN A 88 -0.55 -10.69 -4.09
C GLN A 88 0.93 -10.90 -3.73
N ILE A 89 1.21 -12.02 -3.07
CA ILE A 89 2.58 -12.53 -2.94
C ILE A 89 2.91 -13.35 -4.17
N ILE A 90 4.06 -13.08 -4.77
CA ILE A 90 4.54 -13.69 -6.01
C ILE A 90 5.90 -14.36 -5.80
N GLN A 91 6.32 -15.11 -6.82
CA GLN A 91 7.69 -15.62 -6.88
C GLN A 91 8.70 -14.47 -6.76
N LYS A 92 9.86 -14.75 -6.17
CA LYS A 92 10.87 -13.72 -5.91
C LYS A 92 11.30 -13.03 -7.22
N GLU A 93 11.21 -11.72 -7.23
CA GLU A 93 11.74 -10.85 -8.28
C GLU A 93 12.98 -10.08 -7.77
N SER A 94 13.53 -9.21 -8.62
CA SER A 94 14.67 -8.34 -8.25
C SER A 94 14.32 -7.33 -7.16
N ASN A 95 13.06 -6.86 -7.10
CA ASN A 95 12.56 -6.00 -6.03
C ASN A 95 11.73 -6.82 -5.04
N PHE A 96 11.74 -6.41 -3.76
CA PHE A 96 10.94 -7.08 -2.74
C PHE A 96 9.45 -6.75 -2.87
N ILE A 97 9.13 -5.50 -3.20
CA ILE A 97 7.76 -5.02 -3.36
C ILE A 97 7.66 -4.21 -4.64
N SER A 98 6.56 -4.36 -5.37
CA SER A 98 6.18 -3.48 -6.47
C SER A 98 4.81 -2.87 -6.20
N ILE A 99 4.67 -1.57 -6.42
CA ILE A 99 3.39 -0.85 -6.30
C ILE A 99 3.04 -0.31 -7.68
N LYS A 100 1.89 -0.75 -8.21
CA LYS A 100 1.40 -0.40 -9.54
C LYS A 100 0.15 0.46 -9.51
#